data_AF-A0A2D8XMB1-F1
#
_entry.id   AF-A0A2D8XMB1-F1
#
_cell.length_a   1.000
_cell.length_b   1.000
_cell.length_c   1.000
_cell.angle_alpha   90.00
_cell.angle_beta   90.00
_cell.angle_gamma   90.00
#
_symmetry.space_group_name_H-M   'P 1'
#
loop_
_entity.id
_entity.type
_entity.pdbx_description
1 polymer ?
#
loop_
_entity_poly.entity_id
_entity_poly.type
_entity_poly.pdbx_seq_one_letter_code
_entity_poly.pdbx_strand_id
1 'polypeptide(L)'
;MDPVTIAAAIAATRTLVKSAKGIKDIAQGMDQLFSAQENHKKAEETNKPKSRNQQVVAIRAGEGDAAYDDETSLGSVAADVLEKEQIARNLKALQREIDNKWGKNTFKKIEFERSKRIAEKHKRQREKKEEAMRKAEEEKSFWVKFGLETLKGIAVIAFVAGGIYGLMMLKASH
;
A
#
# COMPACT_ATOMS: atom_id res chain seq x y z
N MET A 1 2.87 -4.58 14.64
CA MET A 1 3.83 -5.62 14.19
C MET A 1 4.99 -5.47 15.13
N ASP A 2 5.10 -6.42 16.05
CA ASP A 2 5.78 -6.20 17.30
C ASP A 2 7.29 -6.43 17.11
N PRO A 3 8.15 -5.71 17.84
CA PRO A 3 9.61 -5.83 17.74
C PRO A 3 10.12 -7.28 17.87
N VAL A 4 9.40 -8.13 18.60
CA VAL A 4 9.58 -9.59 18.68
C VAL A 4 9.57 -10.27 17.30
N THR A 5 8.72 -9.84 16.37
CA THR A 5 8.62 -10.42 15.01
C THR A 5 9.87 -10.09 14.18
N ILE A 6 10.41 -8.89 14.32
CA ILE A 6 11.67 -8.51 13.67
C ILE A 6 12.83 -9.31 14.26
N ALA A 7 12.88 -9.43 15.59
CA ALA A 7 13.90 -10.22 16.27
C ALA A 7 13.86 -11.70 15.83
N ALA A 8 12.67 -12.29 15.71
CA ALA A 8 12.47 -13.64 15.21
C ALA A 8 12.94 -13.79 13.75
N ALA A 9 12.61 -12.83 12.88
CA ALA A 9 13.06 -12.83 11.49
C ALA A 9 14.59 -12.70 11.37
N ILE A 10 15.23 -11.86 12.22
CA ILE A 10 16.69 -11.75 12.31
C ILE A 10 17.30 -13.09 12.76
N ALA A 11 16.73 -13.72 13.79
CA ALA A 11 17.23 -14.99 14.32
C ALA A 11 17.09 -16.13 13.30
N ALA A 12 15.95 -16.22 12.61
CA ALA A 12 15.72 -17.19 11.55
C ALA A 12 16.71 -17.00 10.40
N THR A 13 16.87 -15.75 9.93
CA THR A 13 17.83 -15.42 8.87
C THR A 13 19.27 -15.72 9.29
N ARG A 14 19.64 -15.43 10.53
CA ARG A 14 20.97 -15.77 11.08
C ARG A 14 21.21 -17.28 11.07
N THR A 15 20.23 -18.08 11.46
CA THR A 15 20.36 -19.55 11.44
C THR A 15 20.54 -20.06 10.02
N LEU A 16 19.77 -19.53 9.06
CA LEU A 16 19.94 -19.82 7.63
C LEU A 16 21.32 -19.36 7.14
N VAL A 17 21.79 -18.19 7.56
CA VAL A 17 23.13 -17.69 7.20
C VAL A 17 24.22 -18.62 7.69
N LYS A 18 24.07 -19.23 8.86
CA LYS A 18 25.04 -20.21 9.37
C LYS A 18 25.05 -21.50 8.55
N SER A 19 23.88 -22.05 8.20
CA SER A 19 23.76 -23.35 7.51
C SER A 19 23.85 -23.28 5.98
N ALA A 20 23.58 -22.13 5.39
CA ALA A 20 23.51 -21.94 3.94
C ALA A 20 24.84 -22.22 3.23
N LYS A 21 24.80 -22.90 2.09
CA LYS A 21 25.96 -23.00 1.18
C LYS A 21 25.91 -21.91 0.11
N GLY A 22 24.73 -21.38 -0.19
CA GLY A 22 24.53 -20.31 -1.18
C GLY A 22 23.58 -19.21 -0.73
N ILE A 23 23.60 -18.09 -1.47
CA ILE A 23 22.75 -16.91 -1.22
C ILE A 23 21.26 -17.22 -1.39
N LYS A 24 20.92 -18.22 -2.22
CA LYS A 24 19.52 -18.64 -2.41
C LYS A 24 18.91 -19.23 -1.14
N ASP A 25 19.72 -19.89 -0.32
CA ASP A 25 19.28 -20.56 0.90
C ASP A 25 18.85 -19.55 1.99
N ILE A 26 19.38 -18.32 1.94
CA ILE A 26 19.02 -17.23 2.87
C ILE A 26 17.97 -16.28 2.29
N ALA A 27 17.65 -16.38 1.00
CA ALA A 27 16.82 -15.40 0.30
C ALA A 27 15.43 -15.28 0.92
N GLN A 28 14.81 -16.41 1.28
CA GLN A 28 13.51 -16.40 1.96
C GLN A 28 13.58 -15.75 3.35
N GLY A 29 14.65 -15.99 4.11
CA GLY A 29 14.85 -15.34 5.41
C GLY A 29 15.06 -13.82 5.26
N MET A 30 15.85 -13.41 4.27
CA MET A 30 16.04 -12.00 3.93
C MET A 30 14.72 -11.32 3.53
N ASP A 31 13.87 -11.98 2.74
CA ASP A 31 12.55 -11.44 2.38
C ASP A 31 11.61 -11.30 3.59
N GLN A 32 11.63 -12.27 4.51
CA GLN A 32 10.90 -12.19 5.78
C GLN A 32 11.42 -11.07 6.68
N LEU A 33 12.74 -10.90 6.77
CA LEU A 33 13.36 -9.80 7.50
C LEU A 33 12.95 -8.44 6.96
N PHE A 34 13.06 -8.22 5.65
CA PHE A 34 12.73 -6.94 5.04
C PHE A 34 11.23 -6.64 5.10
N SER A 35 10.37 -7.64 4.97
CA SER A 35 8.91 -7.45 5.11
C SER A 35 8.52 -7.13 6.56
N ALA A 36 9.12 -7.79 7.55
CA ALA A 36 8.93 -7.44 8.97
C ALA A 36 9.35 -6.00 9.27
N GLN A 37 10.50 -5.56 8.74
CA GLN A 37 10.97 -4.18 8.88
C GLN A 37 10.02 -3.16 8.21
N GLU A 38 9.53 -3.47 7.01
CA GLU A 38 8.62 -2.59 6.28
C GLU A 38 7.26 -2.46 6.98
N ASN A 39 6.73 -3.57 7.51
CA ASN A 39 5.49 -3.59 8.26
C ASN A 39 5.61 -2.85 9.60
N HIS A 40 6.77 -2.92 10.27
CA HIS A 40 7.04 -2.14 11.47
C HIS A 40 7.09 -0.64 11.19
N LYS A 41 7.80 -0.22 10.11
CA LYS A 41 7.81 1.20 9.71
C LYS A 41 6.41 1.73 9.41
N LYS A 42 5.59 0.95 8.70
CA LYS A 42 4.18 1.30 8.44
C LYS A 42 3.38 1.40 9.74
N ALA A 43 3.59 0.48 10.68
CA ALA A 43 2.93 0.51 11.99
C ALA A 43 3.33 1.74 12.83
N GLU A 44 4.61 2.12 12.85
CA GLU A 44 5.08 3.35 13.48
C GLU A 44 4.49 4.61 12.82
N GLU A 45 4.31 4.62 11.50
CA GLU A 45 3.68 5.73 10.80
C GLU A 45 2.18 5.85 11.10
N THR A 46 1.48 4.73 11.30
CA THR A 46 0.06 4.71 11.67
C THR A 46 -0.19 4.99 13.15
N ASN A 47 0.79 4.71 14.03
CA ASN A 47 0.72 4.95 15.47
C ASN A 47 1.22 6.35 15.87
N LYS A 48 1.40 7.26 14.91
CA LYS A 48 1.63 8.68 15.24
C LYS A 48 0.49 9.20 16.10
N PRO A 49 0.77 10.02 17.13
CA PRO A 49 -0.25 10.47 18.07
C PRO A 49 -1.41 11.09 17.29
N LYS A 50 -2.59 10.50 17.47
CA LYS A 50 -3.87 11.01 16.96
C LYS A 50 -3.91 12.52 17.23
N SER A 51 -4.27 13.33 16.23
CA SER A 51 -4.39 14.79 16.34
C SER A 51 -5.12 15.16 17.64
N ARG A 52 -4.77 16.30 18.26
CA ARG A 52 -5.44 16.79 19.49
C ARG A 52 -6.98 16.74 19.39
N ASN A 53 -7.52 16.92 18.18
CA ASN A 53 -8.96 16.79 17.93
C ASN A 53 -9.47 15.33 17.99
N GLN A 54 -8.69 14.36 17.48
CA GLN A 54 -9.00 12.93 17.61
C GLN A 54 -8.86 12.43 19.06
N GLN A 55 -7.93 12.98 19.83
CA GLN A 55 -7.82 12.69 21.27
C GLN A 55 -9.06 13.18 22.04
N VAL A 56 -9.53 14.39 21.75
CA VAL A 56 -10.77 14.93 22.35
C VAL A 56 -12.00 14.10 21.96
N VAL A 57 -12.06 13.59 20.73
CA VAL A 57 -13.15 12.69 20.30
C VAL A 57 -13.11 11.35 21.04
N ALA A 58 -11.93 10.75 21.23
CA ALA A 58 -11.77 9.49 21.97
C ALA A 58 -12.10 9.64 23.47
N ILE A 59 -11.68 10.74 24.10
CA ILE A 59 -12.02 11.06 25.48
C ILE A 59 -13.54 11.24 25.64
N ARG A 60 -14.19 11.93 24.69
CA ARG A 60 -15.66 12.10 24.69
C ARG A 60 -16.42 10.81 24.40
N ALA A 61 -15.81 9.86 23.72
CA ALA A 61 -16.39 8.54 23.42
C ALA A 61 -16.32 7.55 24.60
N GLY A 62 -15.75 7.96 25.75
CA GLY A 62 -15.69 7.11 26.96
C GLY A 62 -14.52 6.11 27.00
N GLU A 63 -13.59 6.17 26.05
CA GLU A 63 -12.37 5.33 26.02
C GLU A 63 -11.21 5.93 26.85
N GLY A 64 -11.47 7.00 27.60
CA GLY A 64 -10.45 7.96 28.05
C GLY A 64 -9.63 7.64 29.31
N ASP A 65 -10.05 6.71 30.18
CA ASP A 65 -9.35 6.48 31.46
C ASP A 65 -8.57 5.15 31.53
N ALA A 66 -8.72 4.25 30.56
CA ALA A 66 -8.03 2.96 30.54
C ALA A 66 -6.82 2.91 29.57
N ALA A 67 -6.53 4.00 28.87
CA ALA A 67 -5.54 4.05 27.78
C ALA A 67 -4.31 4.94 28.06
N TYR A 68 -4.23 5.59 29.22
CA TYR A 68 -3.25 6.68 29.44
C TYR A 68 -2.09 6.38 30.39
N ASP A 69 -2.08 5.27 31.14
CA ASP A 69 -1.12 5.13 32.25
C ASP A 69 0.09 4.22 31.96
N ASP A 70 0.02 3.30 30.99
CA ASP A 70 1.10 2.32 30.81
C ASP A 70 2.08 2.67 29.66
N GLU A 71 1.57 3.11 28.50
CA GLU A 71 2.40 3.40 27.31
C GLU A 71 3.22 4.70 27.39
N THR A 72 2.91 5.59 28.34
CA THR A 72 3.66 6.86 28.55
C THR A 72 4.57 6.82 29.78
N SER A 73 4.53 5.73 30.54
CA SER A 73 5.41 5.54 31.68
C SER A 73 6.87 5.53 31.23
N LEU A 74 7.77 6.12 32.03
CA LEU A 74 9.19 6.16 31.69
C LEU A 74 9.77 4.73 31.47
N GLY A 75 9.18 3.73 32.14
CA GLY A 75 9.53 2.32 31.99
C GLY A 75 9.17 1.74 30.63
N SER A 76 7.97 2.02 30.10
CA SER A 76 7.55 1.55 28.77
C SER A 76 8.33 2.25 27.66
N VAL A 77 8.53 3.58 27.78
CA VAL A 77 9.38 4.33 26.83
C VAL A 77 10.83 3.82 26.85
N ALA A 78 11.38 3.51 28.02
CA ALA A 78 12.71 2.95 28.14
C ALA A 78 12.80 1.53 27.54
N ALA A 79 11.80 0.68 27.77
CA ALA A 79 11.73 -0.66 27.20
C ALA A 79 11.69 -0.60 25.66
N ASP A 80 10.87 0.26 25.09
CA ASP A 80 10.75 0.47 23.64
C ASP A 80 12.07 0.92 23.02
N VAL A 81 12.74 1.90 23.62
CA VAL A 81 14.03 2.41 23.12
C VAL A 81 15.10 1.32 23.22
N LEU A 82 15.17 0.60 24.34
CA LEU A 82 16.12 -0.49 24.53
C LEU A 82 15.90 -1.63 23.54
N GLU A 83 14.65 -1.96 23.24
CA GLU A 83 14.30 -3.00 22.29
C GLU A 83 14.64 -2.61 20.84
N LYS A 84 14.34 -1.37 20.43
CA LYS A 84 14.76 -0.83 19.12
C LYS A 84 16.27 -0.89 18.94
N GLU A 85 17.02 -0.46 19.96
CA GLU A 85 18.47 -0.53 19.97
C GLU A 85 19.00 -1.96 19.91
N GLN A 86 18.35 -2.90 20.61
CA GLN A 86 18.72 -4.31 20.57
C GLN A 86 18.50 -4.92 19.18
N ILE A 87 17.38 -4.61 18.53
CA ILE A 87 17.09 -5.03 17.16
C ILE A 87 18.12 -4.43 16.18
N ALA A 88 18.46 -3.16 16.33
CA ALA A 88 19.47 -2.49 15.49
C ALA A 88 20.85 -3.17 15.62
N ARG A 89 21.27 -3.49 16.85
CA ARG A 89 22.51 -4.26 17.10
C ARG A 89 22.48 -5.65 16.47
N ASN A 90 21.36 -6.36 16.60
CA ASN A 90 21.18 -7.69 16.03
C ASN A 90 21.23 -7.67 14.50
N LEU A 91 20.58 -6.68 13.87
CA LEU A 91 20.62 -6.48 12.42
C LEU A 91 22.03 -6.15 11.93
N LYS A 92 22.75 -5.25 12.62
CA LYS A 92 24.15 -4.92 12.28
C LYS A 92 25.09 -6.11 12.42
N ALA A 93 24.83 -6.99 13.38
CA ALA A 93 25.58 -8.23 13.54
C ALA A 93 25.28 -9.23 12.40
N LEU A 94 24.00 -9.41 12.03
CA LEU A 94 23.61 -10.22 10.88
C LEU A 94 24.24 -9.70 9.57
N GLN A 95 24.23 -8.38 9.37
CA GLN A 95 24.90 -7.75 8.23
C GLN A 95 26.39 -8.12 8.18
N ARG A 96 27.10 -8.03 9.31
CA ARG A 96 28.51 -8.41 9.38
C ARG A 96 28.73 -9.89 9.08
N GLU A 97 27.86 -10.77 9.55
CA GLU A 97 27.92 -12.20 9.27
C GLU A 97 27.73 -12.49 7.77
N ILE A 98 26.78 -11.81 7.13
CA ILE A 98 26.55 -11.91 5.68
C ILE A 98 27.77 -11.37 4.91
N ASP A 99 28.26 -10.19 5.26
CA ASP A 99 29.41 -9.58 4.59
C ASP A 99 30.69 -10.42 4.79
N ASN A 100 30.87 -11.05 5.95
CA ASN A 100 32.01 -11.95 6.21
C ASN A 100 31.93 -13.24 5.38
N LYS A 101 30.72 -13.77 5.15
CA LYS A 101 30.53 -15.05 4.45
C LYS A 101 30.52 -14.92 2.93
N TRP A 102 29.96 -13.85 2.39
CA TRP A 102 29.80 -13.65 0.94
C TRP A 102 30.60 -12.49 0.35
N GLY A 103 31.32 -11.74 1.19
CA GLY A 103 32.20 -10.64 0.78
C GLY A 103 31.70 -9.27 1.25
N LYS A 104 32.64 -8.33 1.38
CA LYS A 104 32.37 -7.00 1.94
C LYS A 104 31.24 -6.28 1.19
N ASN A 105 30.34 -5.64 1.94
CA ASN A 105 29.19 -4.88 1.44
C ASN A 105 28.16 -5.69 0.63
N THR A 106 28.12 -7.02 0.76
CA THR A 106 27.12 -7.85 0.08
C THR A 106 25.71 -7.50 0.56
N PHE A 107 25.53 -7.32 1.88
CA PHE A 107 24.25 -6.95 2.44
C PHE A 107 23.73 -5.62 1.88
N LYS A 108 24.59 -4.60 1.80
CA LYS A 108 24.24 -3.28 1.24
C LYS A 108 23.87 -3.34 -0.23
N LYS A 109 24.56 -4.18 -1.03
CA LYS A 109 24.21 -4.38 -2.44
C LYS A 109 22.81 -4.99 -2.59
N ILE A 110 22.47 -5.96 -1.73
CA ILE A 110 21.13 -6.56 -1.72
C ILE A 110 20.06 -5.50 -1.39
N GLU A 111 20.31 -4.67 -0.38
CA GLU A 111 19.40 -3.58 0.00
C GLU A 111 19.21 -2.56 -1.13
N PHE A 112 20.30 -2.17 -1.82
CA PHE A 112 20.26 -1.25 -2.95
C PHE A 112 19.50 -1.82 -4.16
N GLU A 113 19.76 -3.05 -4.55
CA GLU A 113 19.04 -3.69 -5.66
C GLU A 113 17.55 -3.88 -5.33
N ARG A 114 17.22 -4.22 -4.08
CA ARG A 114 15.83 -4.29 -3.62
C ARG A 114 15.15 -2.93 -3.71
N SER A 115 15.76 -1.86 -3.21
CA SER A 115 15.17 -0.53 -3.24
C SER A 115 14.94 -0.03 -4.66
N LYS A 116 15.90 -0.28 -5.57
CA LYS A 116 15.75 0.00 -7.00
C LYS A 116 14.56 -0.74 -7.62
N ARG A 117 14.44 -2.04 -7.40
CA ARG A 117 13.33 -2.86 -7.94
C ARG A 117 11.97 -2.44 -7.39
N ILE A 118 11.91 -2.05 -6.11
CA ILE A 118 10.68 -1.53 -5.50
C ILE A 118 10.28 -0.19 -6.13
N ALA A 119 11.24 0.72 -6.33
CA ALA A 119 11.00 1.99 -6.99
C ALA A 119 10.49 1.81 -8.43
N GLU A 120 11.12 0.92 -9.20
CA GLU A 120 10.68 0.57 -10.56
C GLU A 120 9.27 -0.04 -10.57
N LYS A 121 8.95 -0.93 -9.62
CA LYS A 121 7.61 -1.51 -9.48
C LYS A 121 6.56 -0.44 -9.17
N HIS A 122 6.85 0.49 -8.25
CA HIS A 122 5.95 1.60 -7.94
C HIS A 122 5.73 2.52 -9.14
N LYS A 123 6.78 2.83 -9.90
CA LYS A 123 6.66 3.64 -11.12
C LYS A 123 5.74 2.97 -12.15
N ARG A 124 5.97 1.69 -12.45
CA ARG A 124 5.11 0.91 -13.37
C ARG A 124 3.67 0.81 -12.88
N GLN A 125 3.44 0.71 -11.57
CA GLN A 125 2.09 0.70 -11.01
C GLN A 125 1.39 2.05 -11.15
N ARG A 126 2.12 3.17 -11.02
CA ARG A 126 1.57 4.50 -11.25
C ARG A 126 1.21 4.69 -12.72
N GLU A 127 2.12 4.37 -13.63
CA GLU A 127 1.89 4.43 -15.08
C GLU A 127 0.66 3.60 -15.48
N LYS A 128 0.55 2.34 -15.01
CA LYS A 128 -0.63 1.50 -15.28
C LYS A 128 -1.93 2.07 -14.73
N LYS A 129 -1.89 2.70 -13.55
CA LYS A 129 -3.08 3.35 -12.97
C LYS A 129 -3.48 4.58 -13.77
N GLU A 130 -2.52 5.38 -14.21
CA GLU A 130 -2.74 6.56 -15.05
C GLU A 130 -3.31 6.15 -16.42
N GLU A 131 -2.73 5.13 -17.07
CA GLU A 131 -3.27 4.56 -18.31
C GLU A 131 -4.68 4.00 -18.14
N ALA A 132 -4.96 3.30 -17.03
CA ALA A 132 -6.29 2.78 -16.74
C ALA A 132 -7.30 3.92 -16.52
N MET A 133 -6.92 4.99 -15.83
CA MET A 133 -7.78 6.17 -15.66
C MET A 133 -8.03 6.88 -16.99
N ARG A 134 -7.01 7.04 -17.84
CA ARG A 134 -7.16 7.62 -19.18
C ARG A 134 -8.11 6.79 -20.05
N LYS A 135 -7.95 5.47 -20.08
CA LYS A 135 -8.86 4.58 -20.80
C LYS A 135 -10.30 4.68 -20.28
N ALA A 136 -10.47 4.74 -18.96
CA ALA A 136 -11.80 4.92 -18.36
C ALA A 136 -12.43 6.28 -18.72
N GLU A 137 -11.65 7.35 -18.83
CA GLU A 137 -12.13 8.66 -19.31
C GLU A 137 -12.49 8.63 -20.79
N GLU A 138 -11.66 8.01 -21.63
CA GLU A 138 -11.91 7.84 -23.06
C GLU A 138 -13.18 7.00 -23.29
N GLU A 139 -13.35 5.89 -22.58
CA GLU A 139 -14.55 5.06 -22.62
C GLU A 139 -15.79 5.84 -22.18
N LYS A 140 -15.74 6.58 -21.06
CA LYS A 140 -16.86 7.44 -20.63
C LYS A 140 -17.22 8.47 -21.70
N SER A 141 -16.22 9.12 -22.29
CA SER A 141 -16.44 10.12 -23.34
C SER A 141 -17.03 9.51 -24.62
N PHE A 142 -16.62 8.28 -24.96
CA PHE A 142 -17.15 7.52 -26.08
C PHE A 142 -18.62 7.13 -25.85
N TRP A 143 -18.95 6.58 -24.68
CA TRP A 143 -20.33 6.21 -24.33
C TRP A 143 -21.28 7.41 -24.25
N VAL A 144 -20.81 8.56 -23.75
CA VAL A 144 -21.61 9.79 -23.73
C VAL A 144 -21.88 10.31 -25.15
N LYS A 145 -20.88 10.33 -26.03
CA LYS A 145 -21.05 10.72 -27.44
C LYS A 145 -22.00 9.76 -28.18
N PHE A 146 -21.80 8.46 -27.99
CA PHE A 146 -22.65 7.42 -28.58
C PHE A 146 -24.11 7.54 -28.11
N GLY A 147 -24.33 7.77 -26.81
CA GLY A 147 -25.67 8.01 -26.27
C GLY A 147 -26.36 9.24 -26.87
N LEU A 148 -25.62 10.35 -27.03
CA LEU A 148 -26.13 11.58 -27.64
C LEU A 148 -26.50 11.42 -29.12
N GLU A 149 -25.68 10.71 -29.90
CA GLU A 149 -25.97 10.44 -31.32
C GLU A 149 -27.17 9.49 -31.49
N THR A 150 -27.24 8.45 -30.66
CA THR A 150 -28.37 7.50 -30.69
C THR A 150 -29.68 8.20 -30.32
N LEU A 151 -29.67 9.08 -29.30
CA LEU A 151 -30.83 9.86 -28.91
C LEU A 151 -31.30 10.82 -30.02
N LYS A 152 -30.37 11.48 -30.73
CA LYS A 152 -30.70 12.31 -31.89
C LYS A 152 -31.34 11.49 -33.01
N GLY A 153 -30.80 10.30 -33.30
CA GLY A 153 -31.36 9.39 -34.29
C GLY A 153 -32.79 8.97 -33.96
N ILE A 154 -33.04 8.58 -32.71
CA ILE A 154 -34.38 8.22 -32.22
C ILE A 154 -35.33 9.42 -32.28
N ALA A 155 -34.87 10.62 -31.90
CA ALA A 155 -35.68 11.84 -31.94
C ALA A 155 -36.12 12.20 -33.38
N VAL A 156 -35.23 12.06 -34.37
CA VAL A 156 -35.56 12.29 -35.78
C VAL A 156 -36.60 11.28 -36.27
N ILE A 157 -36.43 9.99 -35.95
CA ILE A 157 -37.39 8.95 -36.32
C ILE A 157 -38.75 9.20 -35.67
N ALA A 158 -38.77 9.54 -34.38
CA ALA A 158 -40.00 9.86 -33.65
C ALA A 158 -40.71 11.10 -34.22
N PHE A 159 -39.95 12.11 -34.64
CA PHE A 159 -40.50 13.31 -35.26
C PHE A 159 -41.13 13.03 -36.62
N VAL A 160 -40.47 12.24 -37.48
CA VAL A 160 -41.01 11.84 -38.79
C VAL A 160 -42.24 10.96 -38.63
N ALA A 161 -42.20 9.96 -37.75
CA ALA A 161 -43.34 9.09 -37.48
C ALA A 161 -44.53 9.86 -36.89
N GLY A 162 -44.28 10.78 -35.94
CA GLY A 162 -45.29 11.66 -35.37
C GLY A 162 -45.90 12.61 -36.40
N GLY A 163 -45.09 13.16 -37.31
CA GLY A 163 -45.56 14.01 -38.41
C GLY A 163 -46.47 13.27 -39.41
N ILE A 164 -46.10 12.03 -39.78
CA ILE A 164 -46.92 11.19 -40.66
C ILE A 164 -48.24 10.82 -39.99
N TYR A 165 -48.21 10.43 -38.71
CA TYR A 165 -49.42 10.11 -37.95
C TYR A 165 -50.34 11.33 -37.78
N GLY A 166 -49.77 12.50 -37.49
CA GLY A 166 -50.49 13.76 -37.40
C GLY A 166 -51.19 14.13 -38.72
N LEU A 167 -50.50 13.97 -39.86
CA LEU A 167 -51.10 14.20 -41.18
C LEU A 167 -52.21 13.21 -41.51
N MET A 168 -52.09 11.93 -41.13
CA MET A 168 -53.17 10.96 -41.28
C MET A 168 -54.41 11.33 -40.47
N MET A 169 -54.24 11.75 -39.23
CA MET A 169 -55.36 12.17 -38.36
C MET A 169 -56.03 13.46 -38.84
N LEU A 170 -55.26 14.40 -39.41
CA LEU A 170 -55.79 15.63 -39.99
C LEU A 170 -56.59 15.34 -41.28
N LYS A 171 -56.14 14.37 -42.09
CA LYS A 171 -56.86 13.93 -43.29
C LYS A 171 -58.12 13.10 -42.98
N ALA A 172 -58.14 12.39 -41.85
CA ALA A 172 -59.31 11.62 -41.41
C ALA A 172 -60.42 12.47 -40.76
N SER A 173 -60.14 13.74 -40.45
CA SER A 173 -61.09 14.68 -39.82
C SER A 173 -61.67 15.73 -40.78
N HIS A 174 -61.46 15.57 -42.09
CA HIS A 174 -62.14 16.26 -43.20
C HIS A 174 -62.93 15.24 -44.03
#